data_AF-A0A960AM13-F1
#
_entry.id   AF-A0A960AM13-F1
#
_cell.length_a   1.000
_cell.length_b   1.000
_cell.length_c   1.000
_cell.angle_alpha   90.00
_cell.angle_beta   90.00
_cell.angle_gamma   90.00
#
_symmetry.space_group_name_H-M   'P 1'
#
loop_
_entity.id
_entity.type
_entity.pdbx_description
1 polymer ?
#
loop_
_entity_poly.entity_id
_entity_poly.type
_entity_poly.pdbx_seq_one_letter_code
_entity_poly.pdbx_strand_id
1 'polypeptide(L)'
;MHVIEQQAFDQLLDSEPRLLAQFMRRSFSYLVASEQQLIASLKRRNEDLMVTLDSLRQTQTQLSTAQRLVQTDELTGLCNRRGLYMFLEHLGDSRLPGTELGLLLIDIDRFKQINDRCGHLVGDQVLRAIAEEVQAAASPCDLPCRLGGDEFALLTQVTGAEELAARATQIVNAVRAMRFPGCDGLKVSVSIGARLCTESTDWAIWYSDTDCLLYEVKGRGGDGFR
;
A
#
# COMPACT_ATOMS: atom_id res chain seq x y z
N MET A 1 31.15 -44.80 -20.19
CA MET A 1 32.52 -44.58 -19.72
C MET A 1 33.10 -45.95 -19.41
N HIS A 2 33.85 -46.55 -20.35
CA HIS A 2 34.51 -47.83 -20.08
C HIS A 2 35.70 -47.54 -19.16
N VAL A 3 35.62 -48.02 -17.93
CA VAL A 3 36.71 -47.94 -16.95
C VAL A 3 37.71 -49.03 -17.33
N ILE A 4 38.96 -48.66 -17.57
CA ILE A 4 40.03 -49.63 -17.82
C ILE A 4 40.30 -50.36 -16.49
N GLU A 5 40.27 -51.69 -16.50
CA GLU A 5 40.61 -52.50 -15.34
C GLU A 5 42.07 -52.29 -14.94
N GLN A 6 42.34 -52.26 -13.63
CA GLN A 6 43.65 -51.90 -13.09
C GLN A 6 44.80 -52.76 -13.65
N GLN A 7 44.58 -54.07 -13.83
CA GLN A 7 45.56 -54.97 -14.45
C GLN A 7 45.88 -54.64 -15.91
N ALA A 8 44.89 -54.23 -16.70
CA ALA A 8 45.09 -53.85 -18.10
C ALA A 8 45.84 -52.51 -18.21
N PHE A 9 45.63 -51.60 -17.25
CA PHE A 9 46.37 -50.36 -17.15
C PHE A 9 47.84 -50.59 -16.78
N ASP A 10 48.10 -51.44 -15.78
CA ASP A 10 49.46 -51.79 -15.35
C ASP A 10 50.26 -52.46 -16.48
N GLN A 11 49.63 -53.37 -17.24
CA GLN A 11 50.25 -53.98 -18.43
C GLN A 11 50.58 -52.95 -19.52
N LEU A 12 49.73 -51.94 -19.74
CA LEU A 12 49.97 -50.88 -20.72
C LEU A 12 51.08 -49.92 -20.28
N LEU A 13 51.20 -49.70 -18.96
CA LEU A 13 52.27 -48.93 -18.35
C LEU A 13 53.65 -49.55 -18.62
N ASP A 14 53.74 -50.86 -18.46
CA ASP A 14 55.00 -51.61 -18.64
C ASP A 14 55.35 -51.81 -20.11
N SER A 15 54.36 -52.02 -20.98
CA SER A 15 54.58 -52.33 -22.41
C SER A 15 54.69 -51.09 -23.30
N GLU A 16 53.86 -50.06 -23.10
CA GLU A 16 53.81 -48.86 -23.95
C GLU A 16 53.68 -47.54 -23.16
N PRO A 17 54.66 -47.19 -22.30
CA PRO A 17 54.57 -46.04 -21.39
C PRO A 17 54.40 -44.70 -22.12
N ARG A 18 54.95 -44.56 -23.33
CA ARG A 18 54.82 -43.34 -24.14
C ARG A 18 53.40 -43.15 -24.67
N LEU A 19 52.74 -44.22 -25.09
CA LEU A 19 51.37 -44.19 -25.60
C LEU A 19 50.41 -43.83 -24.48
N LEU A 20 50.59 -44.44 -23.29
CA LEU A 20 49.81 -44.12 -22.10
C LEU A 20 50.02 -42.67 -21.63
N ALA A 21 51.26 -42.19 -21.58
CA ALA A 21 51.54 -40.79 -21.22
C ALA A 21 50.91 -39.78 -22.20
N GLN A 22 50.92 -40.08 -23.51
CA GLN A 22 50.24 -39.26 -24.52
C GLN A 22 48.72 -39.27 -24.35
N PHE A 23 48.14 -40.45 -24.08
CA PHE A 23 46.71 -40.59 -23.80
C PHE A 23 46.32 -39.81 -22.55
N MET A 24 47.02 -39.99 -21.42
CA MET A 24 46.75 -39.28 -20.18
C MET A 24 46.89 -37.77 -20.34
N ARG A 25 47.94 -37.28 -21.01
CA ARG A 25 48.12 -35.85 -21.29
C ARG A 25 46.92 -35.29 -22.08
N ARG A 26 46.43 -36.01 -23.09
CA ARG A 26 45.29 -35.59 -23.90
C ARG A 26 43.99 -35.61 -23.07
N SER A 27 43.76 -36.66 -22.28
CA SER A 27 42.59 -36.78 -21.40
C SER A 27 42.55 -35.70 -20.33
N PHE A 28 43.67 -35.41 -19.65
CA PHE A 28 43.76 -34.31 -18.69
C PHE A 28 43.55 -32.95 -19.36
N SER A 29 44.12 -32.74 -20.55
CA SER A 29 43.90 -31.49 -21.30
C SER A 29 42.42 -31.29 -21.64
N TYR A 30 41.71 -32.35 -22.05
CA TYR A 30 40.27 -32.29 -22.28
C TYR A 30 39.47 -32.03 -21.00
N LEU A 31 39.83 -32.67 -19.88
CA LEU A 31 39.14 -32.49 -18.60
C LEU A 31 39.29 -31.06 -18.10
N VAL A 32 40.51 -30.52 -18.08
CA VAL A 32 40.80 -29.14 -17.67
C VAL A 32 40.07 -28.15 -18.58
N ALA A 33 40.06 -28.37 -19.90
CA ALA A 33 39.33 -27.51 -20.82
C ALA A 33 37.81 -27.54 -20.57
N SER A 34 37.25 -28.73 -20.31
CA SER A 34 35.83 -28.91 -19.97
C SER A 34 35.47 -28.21 -18.65
N GLU A 35 36.31 -28.35 -17.62
CA GLU A 35 36.12 -27.68 -16.33
C GLU A 35 36.17 -26.15 -16.47
N GLN A 36 37.13 -25.63 -17.22
CA GLN A 36 37.23 -24.19 -17.51
C GLN A 36 35.98 -23.69 -18.26
N GLN A 37 35.46 -24.46 -19.21
CA GLN A 37 34.22 -24.14 -19.92
C GLN A 37 33.01 -24.14 -18.98
N LEU A 38 32.92 -25.13 -18.08
CA LEU A 38 31.85 -25.20 -17.07
C LEU A 38 31.90 -24.01 -16.13
N ILE A 39 33.07 -23.66 -15.59
CA ILE A 39 33.26 -22.49 -14.71
C ILE A 39 32.85 -21.21 -15.44
N ALA A 40 33.27 -21.02 -16.69
CA ALA A 40 32.91 -19.85 -17.48
C ALA A 40 31.39 -19.79 -17.72
N SER A 41 30.76 -20.91 -18.03
CA SER A 41 29.30 -21.02 -18.20
C SER A 41 28.56 -20.69 -16.90
N LEU A 42 29.02 -21.21 -15.77
CA LEU A 42 28.45 -20.95 -14.44
C LEU A 42 28.54 -19.48 -14.06
N LYS A 43 29.71 -18.85 -14.30
CA LYS A 43 29.89 -17.40 -14.07
C LYS A 43 28.94 -16.58 -14.92
N ARG A 44 28.86 -16.86 -16.21
CA ARG A 44 27.95 -16.16 -17.13
C ARG A 44 26.48 -16.32 -16.69
N ARG A 45 26.09 -17.52 -16.25
CA ARG A 45 24.72 -17.77 -15.77
C ARG A 45 24.42 -17.06 -14.46
N ASN A 46 25.40 -16.94 -13.56
CA ASN A 46 25.25 -16.14 -12.34
C ASN A 46 25.09 -14.65 -12.67
N GLU A 47 25.87 -14.13 -13.62
CA GLU A 47 25.74 -12.75 -14.11
C GLU A 47 24.33 -12.51 -14.71
N ASP A 48 23.87 -13.40 -15.59
CA ASP A 48 22.52 -13.32 -16.19
C ASP A 48 21.42 -13.35 -15.11
N LEU A 49 21.57 -14.20 -14.08
CA LEU A 49 20.64 -14.26 -12.95
C LEU A 49 20.63 -12.97 -12.14
N MET A 50 21.79 -12.37 -11.87
CA MET A 50 21.88 -11.09 -11.15
C MET A 50 21.17 -9.97 -11.94
N VAL A 51 21.42 -9.87 -13.24
CA VAL A 51 20.74 -8.89 -14.12
C VAL A 51 19.23 -9.08 -14.12
N THR A 52 18.78 -10.34 -14.19
CA THR A 52 17.35 -10.67 -14.14
C THR A 52 16.72 -10.29 -12.80
N LEU A 53 17.39 -10.58 -11.68
CA LEU A 53 16.90 -10.24 -10.33
C LEU A 53 16.77 -8.74 -10.13
N ASP A 54 17.74 -7.95 -10.58
CA ASP A 54 17.68 -6.50 -10.49
C ASP A 54 16.56 -5.92 -11.36
N SER A 55 16.36 -6.46 -12.56
CA SER A 55 15.26 -6.07 -13.45
C SER A 55 13.88 -6.39 -12.85
N LEU A 56 13.73 -7.54 -12.20
CA LEU A 56 12.50 -7.92 -11.49
C LEU A 56 12.22 -6.99 -10.31
N ARG A 57 13.24 -6.68 -9.50
CA ARG A 57 13.11 -5.72 -8.39
C ARG A 57 12.68 -4.35 -8.88
N GLN A 58 13.32 -3.83 -9.93
CA GLN A 58 12.97 -2.54 -10.50
C GLN A 58 11.52 -2.51 -11.02
N THR A 59 11.11 -3.57 -11.74
CA THR A 59 9.73 -3.71 -12.23
C THR A 59 8.73 -3.74 -11.08
N GLN A 60 9.05 -4.48 -10.00
CA GLN A 60 8.20 -4.57 -8.82
C GLN A 60 8.06 -3.22 -8.10
N THR A 61 9.16 -2.47 -7.95
CA THR A 61 9.12 -1.12 -7.37
C THR A 61 8.31 -0.15 -8.23
N GLN A 62 8.48 -0.19 -9.56
CA GLN A 62 7.69 0.62 -10.49
C GLN A 62 6.20 0.29 -10.39
N LEU A 63 5.85 -1.00 -10.33
CA LEU A 63 4.47 -1.46 -10.21
C LEU A 63 3.86 -1.01 -8.89
N SER A 64 4.57 -1.16 -7.77
CA SER A 64 4.14 -0.69 -6.45
C SER A 64 3.93 0.84 -6.43
N THR A 65 4.85 1.60 -7.03
CA THR A 65 4.74 3.06 -7.11
C THR A 65 3.53 3.47 -7.96
N ALA A 66 3.34 2.83 -9.12
CA ALA A 66 2.18 3.05 -9.97
C ALA A 66 0.87 2.68 -9.28
N GLN A 67 0.84 1.57 -8.53
CA GLN A 67 -0.31 1.17 -7.74
C GLN A 67 -0.63 2.19 -6.65
N ARG A 68 0.38 2.73 -5.96
CA ARG A 68 0.18 3.77 -4.93
C ARG A 68 -0.38 5.05 -5.52
N LEU A 69 0.20 5.55 -6.62
CA LEU A 69 -0.30 6.75 -7.33
C LEU A 69 -1.77 6.63 -7.73
N VAL A 70 -2.21 5.40 -8.03
CA VAL A 70 -3.58 5.13 -8.43
C VAL A 70 -4.54 5.00 -7.23
N GLN A 71 -4.03 4.77 -6.02
CA GLN A 71 -4.83 4.50 -4.81
C GLN A 71 -4.82 5.64 -3.79
N THR A 72 -3.98 6.65 -3.95
CA THR A 72 -3.91 7.81 -3.06
C THR A 72 -4.44 9.08 -3.72
N ASP A 73 -4.98 9.99 -2.93
CA ASP A 73 -5.28 11.36 -3.35
C ASP A 73 -3.99 12.19 -3.34
N GLU A 74 -3.66 12.83 -4.46
CA GLU A 74 -2.38 13.55 -4.60
C GLU A 74 -2.27 14.77 -3.69
N LEU A 75 -3.40 15.40 -3.34
CA LEU A 75 -3.42 16.61 -2.54
C LEU A 75 -3.23 16.30 -1.05
N THR A 76 -3.92 15.27 -0.56
CA THR A 76 -3.98 14.96 0.88
C THR A 76 -3.11 13.78 1.31
N GLY A 77 -2.69 12.92 0.37
CA GLY A 77 -1.93 11.70 0.66
C GLY A 77 -2.77 10.55 1.25
N LEU A 78 -4.06 10.78 1.54
CA LEU A 78 -4.97 9.73 1.99
C LEU A 78 -5.30 8.75 0.86
N CYS A 79 -5.93 7.61 1.19
CA CYS A 79 -6.52 6.76 0.17
C CYS A 79 -7.57 7.53 -0.64
N ASN A 80 -7.59 7.35 -1.95
CA ASN A 80 -8.67 7.84 -2.80
C ASN A 80 -9.81 6.81 -2.87
N ARG A 81 -10.91 7.15 -3.55
CA ARG A 81 -12.05 6.26 -3.75
C ARG A 81 -11.67 4.88 -4.31
N ARG A 82 -10.66 4.80 -5.19
CA ARG A 82 -10.19 3.53 -5.74
C ARG A 82 -9.39 2.72 -4.71
N GLY A 83 -8.56 3.37 -3.90
CA GLY A 83 -7.90 2.73 -2.75
C GLY A 83 -8.90 2.13 -1.77
N LEU A 84 -10.03 2.83 -1.53
CA LEU A 84 -11.11 2.30 -0.70
C LEU A 84 -11.71 1.01 -1.25
N TYR A 85 -12.05 0.94 -2.54
CA TYR A 85 -12.60 -0.29 -3.11
C TYR A 85 -11.62 -1.46 -3.02
N MET A 86 -10.33 -1.23 -3.28
CA MET A 86 -9.28 -2.25 -3.13
C MET A 86 -9.16 -2.75 -1.69
N PHE A 87 -9.29 -1.86 -0.70
CA PHE A 87 -9.27 -2.23 0.71
C PHE A 87 -10.48 -3.11 1.07
N LEU A 88 -11.66 -2.76 0.57
CA LEU A 88 -12.89 -3.53 0.81
C LEU A 88 -12.82 -4.96 0.25
N GLU A 89 -12.12 -5.17 -0.87
CA GLU A 89 -11.89 -6.52 -1.42
C GLU A 89 -11.14 -7.45 -0.45
N HIS A 90 -10.31 -6.87 0.44
CA HIS A 90 -9.47 -7.62 1.39
C HIS A 90 -9.92 -7.46 2.85
N LEU A 91 -11.03 -6.75 3.08
CA LEU A 91 -11.50 -6.44 4.42
C LEU A 91 -11.87 -7.69 5.23
N GLY A 92 -12.41 -8.71 4.56
CA GLY A 92 -12.81 -9.97 5.20
C GLY A 92 -11.67 -10.66 5.93
N ASP A 93 -10.46 -10.62 5.36
CA ASP A 93 -9.26 -11.25 5.92
C ASP A 93 -8.61 -10.42 7.04
N SER A 94 -8.99 -9.14 7.14
CA SER A 94 -8.34 -8.15 8.01
C SER A 94 -9.17 -7.81 9.26
N ARG A 95 -10.28 -8.52 9.50
CA ARG A 95 -11.15 -8.26 10.67
C ARG A 95 -10.50 -8.72 11.97
N LEU A 96 -10.41 -7.81 12.94
CA LEU A 96 -9.91 -8.10 14.27
C LEU A 96 -11.00 -8.82 15.10
N PRO A 97 -10.63 -9.81 15.92
CA PRO A 97 -11.58 -10.45 16.82
C PRO A 97 -12.16 -9.46 17.84
N GLY A 98 -13.48 -9.47 18.02
CA GLY A 98 -14.16 -8.64 19.02
C GLY A 98 -14.35 -7.17 18.62
N THR A 99 -14.10 -6.81 17.36
CA THR A 99 -14.36 -5.47 16.82
C THR A 99 -15.49 -5.47 15.81
N GLU A 100 -16.21 -4.37 15.75
CA GLU A 100 -17.20 -4.02 14.73
C GLU A 100 -16.59 -3.05 13.72
N LEU A 101 -17.09 -3.08 12.48
CA LEU A 101 -16.68 -2.11 11.48
C LEU A 101 -17.52 -0.85 11.66
N GLY A 102 -16.89 0.32 11.69
CA GLY A 102 -17.52 1.63 11.76
C GLY A 102 -17.13 2.50 10.57
N LEU A 103 -18.07 3.32 10.12
CA LEU A 103 -17.86 4.30 9.06
C LEU A 103 -18.15 5.71 9.59
N LEU A 104 -17.18 6.60 9.39
CA LEU A 104 -17.39 8.04 9.47
C LEU A 104 -17.40 8.61 8.06
N LEU A 105 -18.46 9.32 7.68
CA LEU A 105 -18.47 10.18 6.49
C LEU A 105 -18.36 11.63 6.95
N ILE A 106 -17.41 12.37 6.39
CA ILE A 106 -16.97 13.67 6.87
C ILE A 106 -17.04 14.64 5.71
N ASP A 107 -17.67 15.79 5.92
CA ASP A 107 -17.79 16.84 4.91
C ASP A 107 -17.49 18.20 5.51
N ILE A 108 -16.77 19.03 4.76
CA ILE A 108 -16.35 20.37 5.19
C ILE A 108 -17.51 21.35 5.02
N ASP A 109 -17.95 21.94 6.12
CA ASP A 109 -19.07 22.87 6.08
C ASP A 109 -18.73 24.11 5.24
N ARG A 110 -19.56 24.37 4.23
CA ARG A 110 -19.49 25.58 3.38
C ARG A 110 -18.15 25.72 2.64
N PHE A 111 -17.49 24.61 2.28
CA PHE A 111 -16.18 24.64 1.61
C PHE A 111 -16.13 25.52 0.36
N LYS A 112 -17.19 25.51 -0.46
CA LYS A 112 -17.28 26.40 -1.62
C LYS A 112 -17.14 27.88 -1.24
N GLN A 113 -17.76 28.32 -0.14
CA GLN A 113 -17.65 29.70 0.34
C GLN A 113 -16.22 30.02 0.83
N ILE A 114 -15.51 29.03 1.38
CA ILE A 114 -14.10 29.17 1.74
C ILE A 114 -13.26 29.41 0.48
N ASN A 115 -13.47 28.61 -0.56
CA ASN A 115 -12.79 28.79 -1.86
C ASN A 115 -13.11 30.15 -2.49
N ASP A 116 -14.38 30.53 -2.51
CA ASP A 116 -14.83 31.78 -3.12
C ASP A 116 -14.26 33.01 -2.36
N ARG A 117 -14.08 32.91 -1.03
CA ARG A 117 -13.61 34.01 -0.18
C ARG A 117 -12.09 34.09 -0.05
N CYS A 118 -11.43 32.97 0.19
CA CYS A 118 -9.99 32.90 0.50
C CYS A 118 -9.15 32.36 -0.69
N GLY A 119 -9.79 31.91 -1.78
CA GLY A 119 -9.14 31.32 -2.94
C GLY A 119 -8.80 29.83 -2.77
N HIS A 120 -8.62 29.15 -3.91
CA HIS A 120 -8.37 27.70 -3.95
C HIS A 120 -7.10 27.28 -3.22
N LEU A 121 -6.05 28.11 -3.16
CA LEU A 121 -4.83 27.78 -2.43
C LEU A 121 -5.07 27.62 -0.92
N VAL A 122 -5.97 28.43 -0.35
CA VAL A 122 -6.38 28.30 1.05
C VAL A 122 -7.31 27.09 1.21
N GLY A 123 -8.22 26.85 0.26
CA GLY A 123 -9.03 25.63 0.23
C GLY A 123 -8.18 24.36 0.24
N ASP A 124 -7.11 24.31 -0.54
CA ASP A 124 -6.16 23.20 -0.56
C ASP A 124 -5.44 23.02 0.77
N GLN A 125 -5.13 24.12 1.48
CA GLN A 125 -4.56 24.05 2.84
C GLN A 125 -5.58 23.48 3.84
N VAL A 126 -6.85 23.89 3.73
CA VAL A 126 -7.94 23.34 4.56
C VAL A 126 -8.09 21.84 4.31
N LEU A 127 -8.09 21.41 3.05
CA LEU A 127 -8.19 19.99 2.70
C LEU A 127 -7.03 19.15 3.28
N ARG A 128 -5.79 19.67 3.21
CA ARG A 128 -4.63 19.00 3.81
C ARG A 128 -4.73 18.92 5.34
N ALA A 129 -5.09 20.03 5.99
CA ALA A 129 -5.22 20.06 7.45
C ALA A 129 -6.30 19.09 7.95
N ILE A 130 -7.45 19.01 7.26
CA ILE A 130 -8.51 18.07 7.61
C ILE A 130 -8.06 16.63 7.37
N ALA A 131 -7.33 16.37 6.28
CA ALA A 131 -6.78 15.05 6.03
C ALA A 131 -5.83 14.58 7.14
N GLU A 132 -4.99 15.47 7.65
CA GLU A 132 -4.09 15.19 8.79
C GLU A 132 -4.88 14.79 10.04
N GLU A 133 -6.00 15.45 10.34
CA GLU A 133 -6.84 15.08 11.50
C GLU A 133 -7.57 13.77 11.31
N VAL A 134 -8.08 13.50 10.10
CA VAL A 134 -8.70 12.20 9.78
C VAL A 134 -7.68 11.08 9.92
N GLN A 135 -6.44 11.30 9.47
CA GLN A 135 -5.33 10.37 9.63
C GLN A 135 -4.91 10.19 11.09
N ALA A 136 -4.92 11.26 11.89
CA ALA A 136 -4.57 11.22 13.31
C ALA A 136 -5.62 10.52 14.18
N ALA A 137 -6.89 10.51 13.76
CA ALA A 137 -7.96 9.75 14.39
C ALA A 137 -7.99 8.26 13.96
N ALA A 138 -7.17 7.87 12.98
CA ALA A 138 -7.06 6.52 12.46
C ALA A 138 -6.03 5.69 13.26
N SER A 139 -6.37 4.43 13.51
CA SER A 139 -5.47 3.37 13.99
C SER A 139 -4.83 2.65 12.79
N PRO A 140 -3.75 1.86 12.99
CA PRO A 140 -3.04 1.20 11.89
C PRO A 140 -3.88 0.25 11.00
N CYS A 141 -5.01 -0.24 11.51
CA CYS A 141 -5.93 -1.13 10.79
C CYS A 141 -7.12 -0.39 10.16
N ASP A 142 -7.16 0.93 10.27
CA ASP A 142 -8.21 1.76 9.70
C ASP A 142 -7.81 2.33 8.34
N LEU A 143 -8.81 2.78 7.59
CA LEU A 143 -8.63 3.35 6.27
C LEU A 143 -9.18 4.79 6.23
N PRO A 144 -8.33 5.80 6.44
CA PRO A 144 -8.67 7.18 6.13
C PRO A 144 -8.61 7.42 4.63
N CYS A 145 -9.63 8.06 4.07
CA CYS A 145 -9.74 8.30 2.64
C CYS A 145 -10.40 9.64 2.31
N ARG A 146 -10.07 10.16 1.12
CA ARG A 146 -10.77 11.27 0.48
C ARG A 146 -11.58 10.72 -0.69
N LEU A 147 -12.90 10.88 -0.63
CA LEU A 147 -13.82 10.32 -1.63
C LEU A 147 -13.95 11.21 -2.87
N GLY A 148 -13.68 12.51 -2.71
CA GLY A 148 -13.68 13.54 -3.75
C GLY A 148 -14.06 14.90 -3.17
N GLY A 149 -13.67 16.00 -3.82
CA GLY A 149 -14.04 17.35 -3.38
C GLY A 149 -13.65 17.63 -1.92
N ASP A 150 -14.64 17.92 -1.09
CA ASP A 150 -14.59 18.14 0.36
C ASP A 150 -15.07 16.95 1.20
N GLU A 151 -15.29 15.79 0.59
CA GLU A 151 -15.76 14.58 1.24
C GLU A 151 -14.60 13.64 1.62
N PHE A 152 -14.59 13.25 2.89
CA PHE A 152 -13.67 12.30 3.49
C PHE A 152 -14.44 11.15 4.12
N ALA A 153 -13.77 10.01 4.29
CA ALA A 153 -14.29 8.94 5.11
C ALA A 153 -13.20 8.26 5.94
N LEU A 154 -13.58 7.75 7.10
CA LEU A 154 -12.76 6.88 7.93
C LEU A 154 -13.51 5.57 8.12
N LEU A 155 -12.99 4.51 7.51
CA LEU A 155 -13.46 3.15 7.75
C LEU A 155 -12.58 2.55 8.85
N THR A 156 -13.18 2.16 9.98
CA THR A 156 -12.45 1.78 11.18
C THR A 156 -12.97 0.51 11.82
N GLN A 157 -12.11 -0.20 12.54
CA GLN A 157 -12.51 -1.32 13.39
C GLN A 157 -12.52 -0.86 14.85
N VAL A 158 -13.70 -0.85 15.47
CA VAL A 158 -13.97 -0.30 16.80
C VAL A 158 -14.59 -1.34 17.71
N THR A 159 -14.45 -1.18 19.02
CA THR A 159 -15.08 -2.06 20.03
C THR A 159 -16.57 -1.76 20.26
N GLY A 160 -17.08 -0.67 19.67
CA GLY A 160 -18.50 -0.31 19.72
C GLY A 160 -18.73 1.16 19.33
N ALA A 161 -19.99 1.60 19.44
CA ALA A 161 -20.41 2.94 19.00
C ALA A 161 -19.75 4.08 19.79
N GLU A 162 -19.41 3.88 21.07
CA GLU A 162 -18.76 4.90 21.90
C GLU A 162 -17.36 5.26 21.39
N GLU A 163 -16.58 4.27 20.95
CA GLU A 163 -15.24 4.50 20.39
C GLU A 163 -15.34 5.22 19.03
N LEU A 164 -16.32 4.85 18.20
CA LEU A 164 -16.58 5.54 16.93
C LEU A 164 -16.97 7.00 17.17
N ALA A 165 -17.84 7.26 18.14
CA ALA A 165 -18.24 8.62 18.53
C ALA A 165 -17.07 9.43 19.11
N ALA A 166 -16.16 8.79 19.85
CA ALA A 166 -14.95 9.44 20.37
C ALA A 166 -14.04 9.92 19.24
N ARG A 167 -13.84 9.09 18.19
CA ARG A 167 -13.08 9.47 16.99
C ARG A 167 -13.74 10.61 16.23
N ALA A 168 -15.06 10.57 16.04
CA ALA A 168 -15.80 11.68 15.42
C ALA A 168 -15.65 12.98 16.23
N THR A 169 -15.76 12.90 17.56
CA THR A 169 -15.59 14.04 18.48
C THR A 169 -14.17 14.62 18.40
N GLN A 170 -13.15 13.76 18.33
CA GLN A 170 -11.76 14.18 18.15
C GLN A 170 -11.61 15.01 16.87
N ILE A 171 -12.10 14.51 15.74
CA ILE A 171 -12.00 15.20 14.44
C ILE A 171 -12.73 16.56 14.48
N VAL A 172 -13.98 16.60 14.94
CA VAL A 172 -14.77 17.84 15.04
C VAL A 172 -14.04 18.89 15.88
N ASN A 173 -13.53 18.50 17.06
CA ASN A 173 -12.86 19.43 17.96
C ASN A 173 -11.53 19.93 17.41
N ALA A 174 -10.75 19.04 16.77
CA ALA A 174 -9.47 19.40 16.17
C ALA A 174 -9.65 20.38 15.01
N VAL A 175 -10.60 20.11 14.10
CA VAL A 175 -10.92 21.01 12.99
C VAL A 175 -11.39 22.37 13.48
N ARG A 176 -12.26 22.41 14.51
CA ARG A 176 -12.75 23.67 15.10
C ARG A 176 -11.63 24.52 15.73
N ALA A 177 -10.58 23.86 16.22
CA ALA A 177 -9.41 24.52 16.79
C ALA A 177 -8.45 25.09 15.73
N MET A 178 -8.54 24.66 14.47
CA MET A 178 -7.63 25.10 13.41
C MET A 178 -7.68 26.59 13.14
N ARG A 179 -6.52 27.14 12.80
CA ARG A 179 -6.37 28.52 12.33
C ARG A 179 -5.55 28.50 11.05
N PHE A 180 -5.98 29.26 10.06
CA PHE A 180 -5.35 29.33 8.75
C PHE A 180 -4.67 30.69 8.58
N PRO A 181 -3.33 30.76 8.70
CA PRO A 181 -2.59 32.00 8.47
C PRO A 181 -2.88 32.55 7.07
N GLY A 182 -3.20 33.84 6.97
CA GLY A 182 -3.51 34.50 5.70
C GLY A 182 -5.00 34.58 5.33
N CYS A 183 -5.90 33.98 6.12
CA CYS A 183 -7.34 34.28 6.06
C CYS A 183 -7.88 34.54 7.48
N ASP A 184 -7.65 35.74 7.99
CA ASP A 184 -8.03 36.10 9.36
C ASP A 184 -9.53 35.93 9.62
N GLY A 185 -9.85 35.26 10.72
CA GLY A 185 -11.23 34.97 11.13
C GLY A 185 -11.92 33.88 10.30
N LEU A 186 -11.19 33.13 9.45
CA LEU A 186 -11.72 31.92 8.83
C LEU A 186 -12.03 30.88 9.91
N LYS A 187 -13.30 30.50 10.01
CA LYS A 187 -13.76 29.40 10.85
C LYS A 187 -14.11 28.23 9.94
N VAL A 188 -13.47 27.10 10.18
CA VAL A 188 -13.73 25.84 9.49
C VAL A 188 -14.38 24.89 10.48
N SER A 189 -15.41 24.19 10.02
CA SER A 189 -16.08 23.12 10.75
C SER A 189 -16.37 21.97 9.78
N VAL A 190 -16.62 20.80 10.35
CA VAL A 190 -17.01 19.61 9.60
C VAL A 190 -18.30 19.05 10.17
N SER A 191 -19.10 18.47 9.28
CA SER A 191 -20.24 17.63 9.62
C SER A 191 -19.85 16.17 9.44
N ILE A 192 -20.22 15.30 10.38
CA ILE A 192 -19.88 13.88 10.35
C ILE A 192 -21.12 13.00 10.53
N GLY A 193 -21.37 12.08 9.60
CA GLY A 193 -22.24 10.93 9.85
C GLY A 193 -21.41 9.77 10.39
N ALA A 194 -21.84 9.15 11.49
CA ALA A 194 -21.13 8.07 12.16
C ALA A 194 -22.04 6.85 12.33
N ARG A 195 -21.64 5.69 11.79
CA ARG A 195 -22.45 4.47 11.89
C ARG A 195 -21.61 3.21 12.00
N LEU A 196 -22.06 2.28 12.83
CA LEU A 196 -21.57 0.90 12.78
C LEU A 196 -22.13 0.21 11.54
N CYS A 197 -21.25 -0.38 10.76
CA CYS A 197 -21.55 -1.09 9.53
C CYS A 197 -22.30 -2.40 9.85
N THR A 198 -23.37 -2.65 9.11
CA THR A 198 -24.10 -3.91 9.13
C THR A 198 -23.24 -5.07 8.62
N GLU A 199 -23.62 -6.31 8.92
CA GLU A 199 -22.87 -7.51 8.47
C GLU A 199 -22.75 -7.64 6.94
N SER A 200 -23.60 -6.96 6.17
CA SER A 200 -23.50 -6.88 4.71
C SER A 200 -22.21 -6.19 4.30
N THR A 201 -21.35 -6.80 3.48
CA THR A 201 -20.12 -6.18 2.94
C THR A 201 -20.36 -5.24 1.76
N ASP A 202 -21.50 -4.57 1.70
CA ASP A 202 -21.85 -3.65 0.61
C ASP A 202 -21.60 -2.19 1.01
N TRP A 203 -20.55 -1.62 0.42
CA TRP A 203 -20.21 -0.20 0.57
C TRP A 203 -21.38 0.74 0.26
N ALA A 204 -22.20 0.42 -0.75
CA ALA A 204 -23.28 1.31 -1.15
C ALA A 204 -24.32 1.46 -0.03
N ILE A 205 -24.58 0.38 0.71
CA ILE A 205 -25.50 0.37 1.85
C ILE A 205 -24.89 1.17 3.01
N TRP A 206 -23.65 0.86 3.40
CA TRP A 206 -22.99 1.58 4.49
C TRP A 206 -22.86 3.07 4.23
N TYR A 207 -22.50 3.43 2.99
CA TYR A 207 -22.40 4.82 2.54
C TYR A 207 -23.75 5.51 2.63
N SER A 208 -24.79 4.94 2.02
CA SER A 208 -26.14 5.54 1.99
C SER A 208 -26.70 5.74 3.40
N ASP A 209 -26.55 4.76 4.29
CA ASP A 209 -27.04 4.84 5.66
C ASP A 209 -26.31 5.92 6.47
N THR A 210 -24.98 6.03 6.27
CA THR A 210 -24.15 7.01 6.99
C THR A 210 -24.34 8.42 6.43
N ASP A 211 -24.57 8.55 5.12
CA ASP A 211 -24.84 9.82 4.44
C ASP A 211 -26.17 10.44 4.91
N CYS A 212 -27.18 9.62 5.21
CA CYS A 212 -28.41 10.10 5.85
C CYS A 212 -28.12 10.83 7.18
N LEU A 213 -27.23 10.28 8.01
CA LEU A 213 -26.84 10.88 9.29
C LEU A 213 -26.05 12.18 9.08
N LEU A 214 -25.12 12.18 8.11
CA LEU A 214 -24.38 13.38 7.72
C LEU A 214 -25.32 14.49 7.25
N TYR A 215 -26.31 14.15 6.43
CA TYR A 215 -27.32 15.08 5.95
C TYR A 215 -28.17 15.67 7.10
N GLU A 216 -28.52 14.85 8.10
CA GLU A 216 -29.20 15.33 9.31
C GLU A 216 -28.37 16.35 10.11
N VAL A 217 -27.05 16.15 10.21
CA VAL A 217 -26.14 17.11 10.87
C VAL A 217 -26.12 18.44 10.09
N LYS A 218 -25.92 18.37 8.77
CA LYS A 218 -25.95 19.55 7.90
C LYS A 218 -27.30 20.29 7.99
N GLY A 219 -28.41 19.55 8.05
CA GLY A 219 -29.75 20.12 8.20
C GLY A 219 -29.98 20.86 9.53
N ARG A 220 -29.18 20.59 10.56
CA ARG A 220 -29.21 21.26 11.87
C ARG A 220 -28.23 22.43 11.99
N GLY A 221 -27.53 22.77 10.90
CA GLY A 221 -26.57 23.87 10.85
C GLY A 221 -25.11 23.46 10.73
N GLY A 222 -24.81 22.15 10.72
CA GLY A 222 -23.46 21.59 10.61
C GLY A 222 -22.68 21.57 11.92
N ASP A 223 -21.35 21.54 11.84
CA ASP A 223 -20.41 21.63 12.97
C ASP A 223 -20.63 20.59 14.10
N GLY A 224 -20.64 19.31 13.74
CA GLY A 224 -20.89 18.24 14.70
C GLY A 224 -20.93 16.85 14.06
N PHE A 225 -21.44 15.88 14.80
CA PHE A 225 -21.64 14.52 14.31
C PHE A 225 -22.99 13.93 14.73
N ARG A 226 -23.41 12.87 14.04
CA ARG A 226 -24.60 12.08 14.38
C ARG A 226 -24.41 10.61 14.11
#